data_AF-T1AIT8-F1
#
_entry.id   AF-T1AIT8-F1
#
_cell.length_a   1.000
_cell.length_b   1.000
_cell.length_c   1.000
_cell.angle_alpha   90.00
_cell.angle_beta   90.00
_cell.angle_gamma   90.00
#
_symmetry.space_group_name_H-M   'P 1'
#
loop_
_entity.id
_entity.type
_entity.pdbx_description
1 polymer ?
#
loop_
_entity_poly.entity_id
_entity_poly.type
_entity_poly.pdbx_seq_one_letter_code
_entity_poly.pdbx_strand_id
1 'polypeptide(L)'
;MPYFVEGHEPAPMHQAMARALDQALAEIRALQHRARTAGAEPERPRWPMIVLVTPKGWTGPKTVDGKPVEGSFRAHQVPISDPAANPAHLAQLEQWLRSYRPEELFDTEGRLQGELAELAPSGARR
;
A
#
# COMPACT_ATOMS: atom_id res chain seq x y z
N MET A 1 -19.59 -3.23 -11.21
CA MET A 1 -19.40 -3.98 -9.95
C MET A 1 -18.10 -3.50 -9.32
N PRO A 2 -17.89 -3.60 -8.00
CA PRO A 2 -16.61 -3.22 -7.41
C PRO A 2 -15.46 -4.07 -7.96
N TYR A 3 -14.27 -3.47 -8.02
CA TYR A 3 -13.02 -4.17 -8.30
C TYR A 3 -12.44 -4.69 -6.99
N PHE A 4 -12.15 -5.99 -6.91
CA PHE A 4 -11.52 -6.58 -5.74
C PHE A 4 -10.02 -6.74 -5.99
N VAL A 5 -9.22 -6.30 -5.02
CA VAL A 5 -7.77 -6.50 -4.99
C VAL A 5 -7.45 -7.20 -3.67
N GLU A 6 -7.15 -8.49 -3.75
CA GLU A 6 -7.03 -9.37 -2.58
C GLU A 6 -5.75 -10.18 -2.65
N GLY A 7 -5.05 -10.29 -1.53
CA GLY A 7 -3.83 -11.09 -1.44
C GLY A 7 -2.84 -10.57 -0.41
N HIS A 8 -1.67 -11.20 -0.39
CA HIS A 8 -0.60 -10.90 0.57
C HIS A 8 0.80 -10.99 -0.06
N GLU A 9 0.92 -11.44 -1.30
CA GLU A 9 2.20 -11.48 -2.02
C GLU A 9 2.41 -10.14 -2.77
N PRO A 10 3.49 -9.38 -2.50
CA PRO A 10 3.66 -8.03 -3.04
C PRO A 10 3.61 -7.95 -4.57
N ALA A 11 4.35 -8.80 -5.29
CA ALA A 11 4.45 -8.71 -6.74
C ALA A 11 3.09 -8.94 -7.46
N PRO A 12 2.30 -9.99 -7.15
CA PRO A 12 0.94 -10.14 -7.67
C PRO A 12 0.02 -8.98 -7.26
N MET A 13 0.12 -8.51 -6.02
CA MET A 13 -0.69 -7.40 -5.50
C MET A 13 -0.43 -6.09 -6.24
N HIS A 14 0.82 -5.76 -6.55
CA HIS A 14 1.18 -4.58 -7.34
C HIS A 14 0.50 -4.59 -8.70
N GLN A 15 0.57 -5.74 -9.39
CA GLN A 15 -0.04 -5.91 -10.72
C GLN A 15 -1.57 -5.85 -10.66
N ALA A 16 -2.19 -6.46 -9.64
CA ALA A 16 -3.63 -6.39 -9.44
C ALA A 16 -4.11 -4.97 -9.15
N MET A 17 -3.41 -4.25 -8.28
CA MET A 17 -3.73 -2.87 -7.93
C MET A 17 -3.58 -1.92 -9.12
N ALA A 18 -2.49 -2.05 -9.90
CA ALA A 18 -2.27 -1.26 -11.11
C ALA A 18 -3.43 -1.42 -12.10
N ARG A 19 -3.83 -2.67 -12.40
CA ARG A 19 -4.97 -2.95 -13.29
C ARG A 19 -6.28 -2.37 -12.77
N ALA A 20 -6.57 -2.52 -11.46
CA ALA A 20 -7.79 -2.00 -10.87
C ALA A 20 -7.85 -0.47 -10.92
N LEU A 21 -6.72 0.21 -10.66
CA LEU A 21 -6.61 1.66 -10.76
C LEU A 21 -6.80 2.14 -12.21
N ASP A 22 -6.15 1.50 -13.18
CA ASP A 22 -6.30 1.86 -14.61
C ASP A 22 -7.75 1.74 -15.08
N GLN A 23 -8.42 0.65 -14.72
CA GLN A 23 -9.82 0.42 -15.06
C GLN A 23 -10.75 1.44 -14.38
N ALA A 24 -10.57 1.68 -13.08
CA ALA A 24 -11.36 2.65 -12.35
C ALA A 24 -11.18 4.07 -12.90
N LEU A 25 -9.95 4.47 -13.23
CA LEU A 25 -9.66 5.78 -13.81
C LEU A 25 -10.23 5.93 -15.22
N ALA A 26 -10.16 4.89 -16.06
CA ALA A 26 -10.79 4.90 -17.38
C ALA A 26 -12.32 5.05 -17.27
N GLU A 27 -12.95 4.34 -16.35
CA GLU A 27 -14.38 4.44 -16.08
C GLU A 27 -14.76 5.85 -15.58
N ILE A 28 -14.01 6.40 -14.61
CA ILE A 28 -14.21 7.77 -14.13
C ILE A 28 -14.13 8.78 -15.28
N ARG A 29 -13.14 8.66 -16.16
CA ARG A 29 -12.98 9.57 -17.32
C ARG A 29 -14.15 9.44 -18.29
N ALA A 30 -14.61 8.22 -18.57
CA ALA A 30 -15.77 8.00 -19.43
C ALA A 30 -17.05 8.60 -18.83
N LEU A 31 -17.29 8.40 -17.53
CA LEU A 31 -18.42 8.99 -16.81
C LEU A 31 -18.40 10.52 -16.89
N GLN A 32 -17.24 11.11 -16.60
CA GLN A 32 -17.06 12.56 -16.68
C GLN A 32 -17.22 13.10 -18.10
N HIS A 33 -16.76 12.37 -19.12
CA HIS A 33 -16.93 12.76 -20.51
C HIS A 33 -18.42 12.80 -20.87
N ARG A 34 -19.17 11.72 -20.62
CA ARG A 34 -20.61 11.65 -20.88
C ARG A 34 -21.37 12.77 -20.18
N ALA A 35 -21.05 13.05 -18.92
CA ALA A 35 -21.71 14.10 -18.15
C ALA A 35 -21.44 15.53 -18.69
N ARG A 36 -20.36 15.73 -19.44
CA ARG A 36 -19.99 17.03 -20.04
C ARG A 36 -20.40 17.14 -21.52
N THR A 37 -20.91 16.06 -22.14
CA THR A 37 -21.37 16.06 -23.53
C THR A 37 -22.66 16.88 -23.67
N ALA A 38 -22.70 17.78 -24.66
CA ALA A 38 -23.89 18.60 -24.93
C ALA A 38 -25.09 17.72 -25.29
N GLY A 39 -26.25 17.99 -24.69
CA GLY A 39 -27.48 17.22 -24.89
C GLY A 39 -27.50 15.86 -24.20
N ALA A 40 -26.53 15.55 -23.32
CA ALA A 40 -26.59 14.36 -22.48
C ALA A 40 -27.70 14.50 -21.42
N GLU A 41 -28.54 13.48 -21.31
CA GLU A 41 -29.53 13.39 -20.25
C GLU A 41 -28.84 13.26 -18.88
N PRO A 42 -29.30 13.98 -17.85
CA PRO A 42 -28.78 13.82 -16.50
C PRO A 42 -29.00 12.40 -15.98
N GLU A 43 -27.90 11.68 -15.73
CA GLU A 43 -27.91 10.35 -15.11
C GLU A 43 -27.08 10.38 -13.81
N ARG A 44 -27.50 9.62 -12.80
CA ARG A 44 -26.66 9.32 -11.63
C ARG A 44 -25.85 8.04 -11.91
N PRO A 45 -24.56 8.14 -12.25
CA PRO A 45 -23.78 6.97 -12.60
C PRO A 45 -23.47 6.12 -11.37
N ARG A 46 -23.13 4.86 -11.61
CA ARG A 46 -22.47 4.00 -10.62
C ARG A 46 -20.97 4.26 -10.72
N TRP A 47 -20.39 4.89 -9.70
CA TRP A 47 -18.95 5.12 -9.67
C TRP A 47 -18.19 3.83 -9.39
N PRO A 48 -16.99 3.64 -9.98
CA PRO A 48 -16.14 2.53 -9.64
C PRO A 48 -15.71 2.61 -8.18
N MET A 49 -15.56 1.44 -7.56
CA MET A 49 -15.09 1.28 -6.20
C MET A 49 -14.08 0.13 -6.18
N ILE A 50 -12.98 0.31 -5.46
CA ILE A 50 -11.98 -0.74 -5.22
C ILE A 50 -12.15 -1.24 -3.78
N VAL A 51 -12.30 -2.54 -3.61
CA VAL A 51 -12.25 -3.22 -2.31
C VAL A 51 -10.86 -3.84 -2.18
N LEU A 52 -10.02 -3.24 -1.33
CA LEU A 52 -8.66 -3.71 -1.06
C LEU A 52 -8.66 -4.58 0.20
N VAL A 53 -8.34 -5.87 0.04
CA VAL A 53 -8.28 -6.85 1.13
C VAL A 53 -6.83 -7.27 1.33
N THR A 54 -6.19 -6.73 2.37
CA THR A 54 -4.81 -7.02 2.73
C THR A 54 -4.68 -7.37 4.22
N PRO A 55 -3.63 -8.11 4.62
CA PRO A 55 -3.38 -8.39 6.03
C PRO A 55 -3.15 -7.09 6.82
N LYS A 56 -3.81 -6.92 7.97
CA LYS A 56 -3.47 -5.79 8.86
C LYS A 56 -2.03 -5.95 9.39
N GLY A 57 -1.23 -4.89 9.31
CA GLY A 57 0.21 -4.97 9.64
C GLY A 57 1.05 -5.69 8.59
N TRP A 58 0.58 -5.72 7.32
CA TRP A 58 1.23 -6.40 6.21
C TRP A 58 2.72 -6.08 6.12
N THR A 59 3.53 -7.13 5.87
CA THR A 59 5.01 -7.12 5.80
C THR A 59 5.73 -6.97 7.14
N GLY A 60 5.00 -6.72 8.22
CA GLY A 60 5.52 -6.68 9.59
C GLY A 60 5.81 -8.06 10.18
N PRO A 61 6.19 -8.10 11.48
CA PRO A 61 6.40 -9.35 12.20
C PRO A 61 5.14 -10.23 12.16
N LYS A 62 5.31 -11.49 11.77
CA LYS A 62 4.20 -12.46 11.75
C LYS A 62 3.74 -12.81 13.16
N THR A 63 4.69 -12.99 14.07
CA THR A 63 4.46 -13.33 15.47
C THR A 63 5.41 -12.57 16.38
N VAL A 64 4.93 -12.13 17.55
CA VAL A 64 5.75 -11.55 18.63
C VAL A 64 5.35 -12.23 19.93
N ASP A 65 6.32 -12.69 20.72
CA ASP A 65 6.10 -13.45 21.97
C ASP A 65 5.12 -14.64 21.80
N GLY A 66 5.24 -15.36 20.68
CA GLY A 66 4.38 -16.51 20.33
C GLY A 66 2.95 -16.16 19.92
N LYS A 67 2.59 -14.87 19.84
CA LYS A 67 1.25 -14.42 19.45
C LYS A 67 1.24 -13.91 18.00
N PRO A 68 0.20 -14.22 17.19
CA PRO A 68 0.08 -13.67 15.84
C PRO A 68 -0.10 -12.15 15.90
N VAL A 69 0.63 -11.45 15.02
CA VAL A 69 0.62 -9.99 14.90
C VAL A 69 0.09 -9.57 13.53
N GLU A 70 0.79 -9.87 12.43
CA GLU A 70 0.25 -9.65 11.08
C GLU A 70 -1.09 -10.38 10.89
N GLY A 71 -2.04 -9.74 10.20
CA GLY A 71 -3.38 -10.26 9.99
C GLY A 71 -4.27 -10.18 11.24
N SER A 72 -3.81 -9.56 12.33
CA SER A 72 -4.54 -9.48 13.59
C SER A 72 -4.71 -8.04 14.09
N PHE A 73 -5.58 -7.87 15.09
CA PHE A 73 -5.74 -6.58 15.77
C PHE A 73 -4.48 -6.13 16.52
N ARG A 74 -3.54 -7.04 16.85
CA ARG A 74 -2.32 -6.71 17.61
C ARG A 74 -1.35 -5.84 16.84
N ALA A 75 -1.41 -5.87 15.50
CA ALA A 75 -0.65 -4.96 14.63
C ALA A 75 -1.18 -3.51 14.63
N HIS A 76 -2.17 -3.16 15.47
CA HIS A 76 -2.79 -1.84 15.43
C HIS A 76 -1.96 -0.71 16.04
N GLN A 77 -1.30 -0.97 17.17
CA GLN A 77 -0.39 -0.02 17.81
C GLN A 77 1.06 -0.42 17.55
N VAL A 78 1.83 -0.67 18.61
CA VAL A 78 3.24 -1.01 18.53
C VAL A 78 3.37 -2.54 18.62
N PRO A 79 3.77 -3.24 17.54
CA PRO A 79 3.83 -4.70 17.54
C PRO A 79 4.99 -5.26 18.35
N ILE A 80 6.09 -4.50 18.51
CA ILE A 80 7.28 -4.86 19.30
C ILE A 80 7.43 -3.79 20.40
N SER A 81 7.08 -4.13 21.64
CA SER A 81 6.80 -3.13 22.68
C SER A 81 8.02 -2.58 23.43
N ASP A 82 9.11 -3.35 23.55
CA ASP A 82 10.27 -2.91 24.36
C ASP A 82 11.61 -3.40 23.80
N PRO A 83 12.03 -2.90 22.63
CA PRO A 83 13.34 -3.26 22.06
C PRO A 83 14.53 -2.70 22.86
N ALA A 84 14.32 -1.75 23.77
CA ALA A 84 15.39 -1.16 24.56
C ALA A 84 15.80 -2.06 25.74
N ALA A 85 14.83 -2.67 26.42
CA ALA A 85 15.10 -3.55 27.56
C ALA A 85 15.09 -5.05 27.20
N ASN A 86 14.53 -5.45 26.05
CA ASN A 86 14.44 -6.84 25.64
C ASN A 86 15.28 -7.14 24.37
N PRO A 87 16.43 -7.84 24.51
CA PRO A 87 17.30 -8.17 23.38
C PRO A 87 16.61 -8.98 22.26
N ALA A 88 15.63 -9.83 22.59
CA ALA A 88 14.89 -10.58 21.58
C ALA A 88 13.97 -9.68 20.75
N HIS A 89 13.36 -8.67 21.38
CA HIS A 89 12.57 -7.64 20.70
C HIS A 89 13.47 -6.76 19.82
N LEU A 90 14.68 -6.41 20.29
CA LEU A 90 15.65 -5.66 19.49
C LEU A 90 16.05 -6.43 18.22
N ALA A 91 16.39 -7.71 18.35
CA ALA A 91 16.75 -8.55 17.22
C ALA A 91 15.61 -8.68 16.20
N GLN A 92 14.37 -8.82 16.67
CA GLN A 92 13.20 -8.90 15.80
C GLN A 92 12.90 -7.56 15.10
N LEU A 93 13.10 -6.44 15.78
CA LEU A 93 12.99 -5.11 15.19
C LEU A 93 14.05 -4.91 14.09
N GLU A 94 15.31 -5.27 14.37
CA GLU A 94 16.38 -5.20 13.37
C GLU A 94 16.06 -6.06 12.15
N GLN A 95 15.64 -7.31 12.35
CA GLN A 95 15.26 -8.21 11.26
C GLN A 95 14.13 -7.61 10.40
N TRP A 96 13.12 -7.04 11.04
CA TRP A 96 12.01 -6.41 10.33
C TRP A 96 12.48 -5.21 9.51
N LEU A 97 13.25 -4.30 10.09
CA LEU A 97 13.76 -3.12 9.37
C LEU A 97 14.68 -3.52 8.21
N ARG A 98 15.56 -4.49 8.41
CA ARG A 98 16.46 -5.02 7.36
C ARG A 98 15.72 -5.77 6.26
N SER A 99 14.53 -6.30 6.52
CA SER A 99 13.74 -7.01 5.49
C SER A 99 13.35 -6.11 4.31
N TYR A 100 13.31 -4.79 4.51
CA TYR A 100 13.09 -3.82 3.45
C TYR A 100 14.34 -3.48 2.63
N ARG A 101 15.51 -4.03 2.99
CA ARG A 101 16.80 -3.79 2.31
C ARG A 101 17.11 -2.31 2.16
N PRO A 102 17.21 -1.54 3.27
CA PRO A 102 17.41 -0.09 3.21
C PRO A 102 18.65 0.32 2.40
N GLU A 103 19.67 -0.53 2.31
CA GLU A 103 20.84 -0.36 1.45
C GLU A 103 20.54 -0.30 -0.06
N GLU A 104 19.42 -0.87 -0.51
CA GLU A 104 18.94 -0.74 -1.89
C GLU A 104 18.07 0.52 -2.07
N LEU A 105 17.60 1.12 -0.98
CA LEU A 105 16.63 2.22 -1.00
C LEU A 105 17.27 3.60 -0.75
N PHE A 106 18.37 3.64 -0.01
CA PHE A 106 19.06 4.87 0.37
C PHE A 106 20.54 4.84 -0.04
N ASP A 107 21.07 6.01 -0.40
CA ASP A 107 22.50 6.20 -0.64
C ASP A 107 23.29 6.28 0.67
N THR A 108 24.63 6.37 0.55
CA THR A 108 25.54 6.45 1.70
C THR A 108 25.40 7.73 2.54
N GLU A 109 24.77 8.77 2.00
CA GLU A 109 24.47 10.01 2.73
C GLU A 109 23.07 9.97 3.38
N GLY A 110 22.34 8.86 3.23
CA GLY A 110 21.00 8.68 3.78
C GLY A 110 19.89 9.30 2.94
N ARG A 111 20.14 9.65 1.67
CA ARG A 111 19.11 10.15 0.75
C ARG A 111 18.43 8.98 0.04
N LEU A 112 17.14 9.12 -0.25
CA LEU A 112 16.42 8.16 -1.09
C LEU A 112 17.07 8.09 -2.48
N GLN A 113 17.24 6.88 -3.02
CA GLN A 113 17.79 6.69 -4.36
C GLN A 113 17.01 7.49 -5.41
N GLY A 114 17.74 8.14 -6.34
CA GLY A 114 17.16 9.05 -7.33
C GLY A 114 16.08 8.38 -8.19
N GLU A 115 16.33 7.16 -8.66
CA GLU A 115 15.38 6.38 -9.47
C GLU A 115 14.06 6.08 -8.72
N LEU A 116 14.11 5.93 -7.39
CA LEU A 116 12.91 5.72 -6.57
C LEU A 116 12.19 7.05 -6.30
N ALA A 117 12.94 8.13 -6.10
CA ALA A 117 12.39 9.46 -5.89
C ALA A 117 11.64 9.97 -7.13
N GLU A 118 12.12 9.64 -8.33
CA GLU A 118 11.50 10.00 -9.62
C GLU A 118 10.13 9.35 -9.87
N LEU A 119 9.77 8.29 -9.12
CA LEU A 119 8.45 7.67 -9.21
C LEU A 119 7.33 8.58 -8.69
N ALA A 120 7.66 9.54 -7.81
CA ALA A 120 6.68 10.48 -7.28
C ALA A 120 6.32 11.56 -8.32
N PRO A 121 5.06 12.03 -8.35
CA PRO A 121 4.67 13.14 -9.21
C PRO A 121 5.41 14.43 -8.82
N SER A 122 5.66 15.30 -9.81
CA SER A 122 6.34 16.59 -9.61
C SER A 122 5.37 17.78 -9.59
N GLY A 123 5.83 18.89 -9.01
CA GLY A 123 5.08 20.14 -8.94
C GLY A 123 3.91 20.09 -7.95
N ALA A 124 2.77 20.67 -8.32
CA ALA A 124 1.59 20.76 -7.45
C ALA A 124 0.68 19.52 -7.51
N ARG A 125 1.07 18.48 -8.25
CA ARG A 125 0.35 17.20 -8.27
C ARG A 125 0.83 16.37 -7.08
N ARG A 126 -0.07 16.15 -6.12
CA ARG A 126 0.17 15.25 -4.97
C ARG A 126 -0.28 13.85 -5.30
#